data_AF-A0A0G0GZX0-F1
#
_entry.id   AF-A0A0G0GZX0-F1
#
_cell.length_a   1.000
_cell.length_b   1.000
_cell.length_c   1.000
_cell.angle_alpha   90.00
_cell.angle_beta   90.00
_cell.angle_gamma   90.00
#
_symmetry.space_group_name_H-M   'P 1'
#
loop_
_entity.id
_entity.type
_entity.pdbx_description
1 polymer ?
#
loop_
_entity_poly.entity_id
_entity_poly.type
_entity_poly.pdbx_seq_one_letter_code
_entity_poly.pdbx_strand_id
1 'polypeptide(L)'
;MTPHITRDVIEIMISKRKYFHAIGMMYSLPKDEKNELIRKILNHLLDKNVMLIDEARAVAVYLPKLEKNEWIKKIADIQAENFLFDDARYTAGQMSDLDKTKYISALFKKGINAPKADRERYKDTDTLIKKYLSMGMFKRALKISKDLPEYKRTAYLTSLPAEKKVKNQKDKSDS
;
A
#
# COMPACT_ATOMS: atom_id res chain seq x y z
N MET A 1 20.00 -23.47 -26.15
CA MET A 1 18.59 -23.00 -26.08
C MET A 1 18.36 -22.45 -24.69
N THR A 2 18.36 -21.14 -24.53
CA THR A 2 17.92 -20.49 -23.28
C THR A 2 16.41 -20.72 -23.13
N PRO A 3 15.91 -21.13 -21.95
CA PRO A 3 14.49 -21.32 -21.77
C PRO A 3 13.79 -19.98 -21.95
N HIS A 4 12.99 -19.85 -23.02
CA HIS A 4 12.01 -18.80 -23.10
C HIS A 4 11.05 -19.02 -21.93
N ILE A 5 11.19 -18.23 -20.87
CA ILE A 5 10.08 -18.02 -19.95
C ILE A 5 8.96 -17.46 -20.82
N THR A 6 7.99 -18.30 -21.16
CA THR A 6 6.87 -17.89 -22.00
C THR A 6 6.04 -16.90 -21.20
N ARG A 7 5.63 -15.82 -21.87
CA ARG A 7 4.68 -14.82 -21.37
C ARG A 7 3.54 -15.47 -20.58
N ASP A 8 3.04 -16.61 -21.04
CA ASP A 8 2.01 -17.42 -20.39
C ASP A 8 2.31 -17.76 -18.92
N VAL A 9 3.56 -18.13 -18.59
CA VAL A 9 3.94 -18.43 -17.19
C VAL A 9 3.83 -17.18 -16.33
N ILE A 10 4.24 -16.03 -16.85
CA ILE A 10 4.16 -14.75 -16.15
C ILE A 10 2.68 -14.36 -15.97
N GLU A 11 1.84 -14.55 -16.98
CA GLU A 11 0.40 -14.30 -16.89
C GLU A 11 -0.29 -15.22 -15.87
N ILE A 12 0.11 -16.49 -15.79
CA ILE A 12 -0.35 -17.43 -14.74
C ILE A 12 0.08 -16.96 -13.35
N MET A 13 1.29 -16.39 -13.21
CA MET A 13 1.71 -15.83 -11.92
C MET A 13 0.90 -14.60 -11.53
N ILE A 14 0.60 -13.72 -12.48
CA ILE A 14 -0.24 -12.53 -12.25
C ILE A 14 -1.64 -12.96 -11.81
N SER A 15 -2.27 -13.93 -12.49
CA SER A 15 -3.60 -14.43 -12.11
C SER A 15 -3.61 -15.10 -10.73
N LYS A 16 -2.51 -15.76 -10.35
CA LYS A 16 -2.28 -16.31 -9.00
C LYS A 16 -1.82 -15.26 -7.98
N ARG A 17 -1.85 -13.96 -8.32
CA ARG A 17 -1.45 -12.83 -7.47
C ARG A 17 0.00 -12.89 -6.98
N LYS A 18 0.88 -13.60 -7.69
CA LYS A 18 2.32 -13.72 -7.39
C LYS A 18 3.12 -12.59 -8.07
N TYR A 19 2.76 -11.34 -7.79
CA TYR A 19 3.21 -10.18 -8.57
C TYR A 19 4.72 -9.95 -8.56
N PHE A 20 5.40 -10.06 -7.41
CA PHE A 20 6.85 -9.85 -7.34
C PHE A 20 7.64 -10.96 -8.02
N HIS A 21 7.13 -12.20 -8.01
CA HIS A 21 7.73 -13.29 -8.79
C HIS A 21 7.52 -13.06 -10.29
N ALA A 22 6.33 -12.62 -10.69
CA ALA A 22 6.05 -12.24 -12.07
C ALA A 22 6.99 -11.13 -12.56
N ILE A 23 7.20 -10.07 -11.77
CA ILE A 23 8.13 -8.97 -12.11
C ILE A 23 9.57 -9.48 -12.24
N GLY A 24 10.01 -10.35 -11.32
CA GLY A 24 11.33 -10.97 -11.37
C GLY A 24 11.56 -11.84 -12.62
N MET A 25 10.49 -12.29 -13.29
CA MET A 25 10.58 -13.05 -14.53
C MET A 25 10.50 -12.19 -15.79
N MET A 26 10.11 -10.92 -15.68
CA MET A 26 9.99 -10.00 -16.82
C MET A 26 11.33 -9.40 -17.28
N TYR A 27 12.46 -9.70 -16.60
CA TYR A 27 13.77 -9.13 -16.97
C TYR A 27 14.23 -9.49 -18.38
N SER A 28 13.82 -10.65 -18.89
CA SER A 28 14.16 -11.15 -20.23
C SER A 28 13.17 -10.72 -21.31
N LEU A 29 12.09 -10.02 -20.95
CA LEU A 29 11.07 -9.60 -21.92
C LEU A 29 11.44 -8.28 -22.61
N PRO A 30 10.95 -8.06 -23.85
CA PRO A 30 10.95 -6.75 -24.47
C PRO A 30 10.30 -5.69 -23.57
N LYS A 31 10.81 -4.46 -23.64
CA LYS A 31 10.38 -3.36 -22.78
C LYS A 31 8.88 -3.09 -22.85
N ASP A 32 8.29 -3.19 -24.04
CA ASP A 32 6.88 -2.90 -24.24
C ASP A 32 5.98 -3.99 -23.63
N GLU A 33 6.35 -5.26 -23.80
CA GLU A 33 5.66 -6.39 -23.16
C GLU A 33 5.76 -6.33 -21.63
N LYS A 34 6.95 -6.02 -21.11
CA LYS A 34 7.16 -5.80 -19.68
C LYS A 34 6.26 -4.69 -19.15
N ASN A 35 6.19 -3.55 -19.82
CA ASN A 35 5.36 -2.42 -19.39
C ASN A 35 3.87 -2.77 -19.43
N GLU A 36 3.42 -3.49 -20.46
CA GLU A 36 2.04 -4.00 -20.56
C GLU A 36 1.68 -4.87 -19.33
N LEU A 37 2.55 -5.84 -18.99
CA LEU A 37 2.34 -6.73 -17.86
C LEU A 37 2.39 -5.99 -16.51
N ILE A 38 3.27 -4.98 -16.37
CA ILE A 38 3.31 -4.13 -15.17
C ILE A 38 1.99 -3.36 -15.02
N ARG A 39 1.41 -2.80 -16.09
CA ARG A 39 0.10 -2.14 -16.03
C ARG A 39 -1.01 -3.11 -15.63
N LYS A 40 -0.97 -4.36 -16.13
CA LYS A 40 -1.89 -5.43 -15.74
C LYS A 40 -1.79 -5.71 -14.24
N ILE A 41 -0.58 -5.85 -13.71
CA ILE A 41 -0.34 -6.00 -12.27
C ILE A 41 -0.89 -4.81 -11.49
N LEU A 42 -0.63 -3.58 -11.91
CA LEU A 42 -1.10 -2.38 -11.22
C LEU A 42 -2.63 -2.31 -11.20
N ASN A 43 -3.30 -2.63 -12.30
CA ASN A 43 -4.76 -2.74 -12.32
C ASN A 43 -5.27 -3.80 -11.34
N HIS A 44 -4.64 -4.98 -11.28
CA HIS A 44 -4.99 -6.02 -10.31
C HIS A 44 -4.77 -5.59 -8.86
N LEU A 45 -3.70 -4.84 -8.58
CA LEU A 45 -3.40 -4.31 -7.24
C LEU A 45 -4.39 -3.22 -6.83
N LEU A 46 -4.87 -2.43 -7.80
CA LEU A 46 -5.78 -1.30 -7.57
C LEU A 46 -7.26 -1.61 -7.77
N ASP A 47 -7.62 -2.85 -8.12
CA ASP A 47 -9.02 -3.27 -8.24
C ASP A 47 -9.67 -3.31 -6.85
N LYS A 48 -10.20 -2.13 -6.46
CA LYS A 48 -11.01 -1.83 -5.27
C LYS A 48 -10.41 -2.25 -3.92
N ASN A 49 -9.10 -2.42 -3.82
CA ASN A 49 -8.46 -2.80 -2.56
C ASN A 49 -7.32 -1.86 -2.14
N VAL A 50 -7.57 -1.08 -1.09
CA VAL A 50 -6.58 -0.19 -0.45
C VAL A 50 -5.43 -1.00 0.19
N MET A 51 -5.62 -2.29 0.47
CA MET A 51 -4.63 -3.12 1.15
C MET A 51 -3.34 -3.33 0.35
N LEU A 52 -3.39 -3.18 -0.97
CA LEU A 52 -2.25 -3.47 -1.86
C LEU A 52 -1.59 -2.21 -2.42
N ILE A 53 -1.79 -1.06 -1.75
CA ILE A 53 -1.28 0.23 -2.20
C ILE A 53 0.24 0.33 -2.10
N ASP A 54 0.85 -0.24 -1.05
CA ASP A 54 2.31 -0.22 -0.93
C ASP A 54 2.95 -1.04 -2.06
N GLU A 55 2.36 -2.18 -2.38
CA GLU A 55 2.73 -3.03 -3.51
C GLU A 55 2.52 -2.29 -4.82
N ALA A 56 1.38 -1.61 -5.01
CA ALA A 56 1.12 -0.83 -6.22
C ALA A 56 2.16 0.27 -6.43
N ARG A 57 2.57 0.98 -5.37
CA ARG A 57 3.67 1.97 -5.47
C ARG A 57 5.00 1.31 -5.83
N ALA A 58 5.31 0.18 -5.19
CA ALA A 58 6.54 -0.57 -5.45
C ALA A 58 6.57 -1.14 -6.88
N VAL A 59 5.43 -1.41 -7.48
CA VAL A 59 5.34 -1.84 -8.88
C VAL A 59 5.41 -0.65 -9.84
N ALA A 60 4.79 0.49 -9.50
CA ALA A 60 4.73 1.67 -10.37
C ALA A 60 6.11 2.26 -10.70
N VAL A 61 7.12 2.08 -9.82
CA VAL A 61 8.50 2.54 -10.06
C VAL A 61 9.18 1.86 -11.25
N TYR A 62 8.69 0.71 -11.72
CA TYR A 62 9.25 0.02 -12.88
C TYR A 62 8.78 0.60 -14.22
N LEU A 63 7.79 1.52 -14.22
CA LEU A 63 7.31 2.19 -15.43
C LEU A 63 8.16 3.42 -15.79
N PRO A 64 8.10 3.85 -17.06
CA PRO A 64 8.71 5.12 -17.49
C PRO A 64 8.21 6.32 -16.68
N LYS A 65 9.04 7.36 -16.55
CA LYS A 65 8.80 8.53 -15.68
C LYS A 65 7.38 9.12 -15.81
N LEU A 66 6.90 9.34 -17.03
CA LEU A 66 5.58 9.93 -17.29
C LEU A 66 4.45 9.02 -16.80
N GLU A 67 4.45 7.75 -17.21
CA GLU A 67 3.44 6.77 -16.77
C GLU A 67 3.51 6.52 -15.26
N LYS A 68 4.71 6.45 -14.68
CA LYS A 68 4.89 6.33 -13.23
C LYS A 68 4.12 7.44 -12.51
N ASN A 69 4.24 8.69 -12.95
CA ASN A 69 3.54 9.81 -12.31
C ASN A 69 2.02 9.65 -12.37
N GLU A 70 1.48 9.19 -13.50
CA GLU A 70 0.04 8.92 -13.65
C GLU A 70 -0.43 7.83 -12.67
N TRP A 71 0.32 6.75 -12.55
CA TRP A 71 0.00 5.67 -11.61
C TRP A 71 0.13 6.12 -10.15
N ILE A 72 1.18 6.86 -9.80
CA ILE A 72 1.36 7.39 -8.45
C ILE A 72 0.21 8.34 -8.08
N LYS A 73 -0.24 9.17 -9.02
CA LYS A 73 -1.43 10.01 -8.83
C LYS A 73 -2.69 9.18 -8.60
N LYS A 74 -2.95 8.16 -9.43
CA LYS A 74 -4.09 7.25 -9.28
C LYS A 74 -4.09 6.55 -7.91
N ILE A 75 -2.91 6.10 -7.45
CA ILE A 75 -2.76 5.50 -6.12
C ILE A 75 -3.10 6.52 -5.02
N ALA A 76 -2.58 7.74 -5.11
CA ALA A 76 -2.86 8.81 -4.15
C ALA A 76 -4.35 9.21 -4.14
N ASP A 77 -5.02 9.23 -5.30
CA ASP A 77 -6.46 9.49 -5.40
C ASP A 77 -7.27 8.40 -4.68
N ILE A 78 -6.94 7.12 -4.89
CA ILE A 78 -7.59 6.00 -4.17
C ILE A 78 -7.39 6.15 -2.65
N GLN A 79 -6.20 6.55 -2.20
CA GLN A 79 -5.96 6.81 -0.77
C GLN A 79 -6.82 7.97 -0.25
N ALA A 80 -6.90 9.07 -1.02
CA ALA A 80 -7.68 10.24 -0.65
C ALA A 80 -9.19 9.96 -0.63
N GLU A 81 -9.71 9.18 -1.58
CA GLU A 81 -11.10 8.69 -1.60
C GLU A 81 -11.43 7.80 -0.39
N ASN A 82 -10.42 7.11 0.14
CA ASN A 82 -10.50 6.35 1.38
C ASN A 82 -10.11 7.17 2.61
N PHE A 83 -10.01 8.50 2.48
CA PHE A 83 -9.68 9.48 3.52
C PHE A 83 -8.30 9.27 4.18
N LEU A 84 -7.38 8.57 3.50
CA LEU A 84 -5.99 8.37 3.91
C LEU A 84 -5.11 9.52 3.38
N PHE A 85 -5.42 10.77 3.75
CA PHE A 85 -4.78 11.95 3.17
C PHE A 85 -3.27 12.05 3.45
N ASP A 86 -2.80 11.58 4.59
CA ASP A 86 -1.36 11.57 4.91
C ASP A 86 -0.61 10.60 4.00
N ASP A 87 -1.16 9.40 3.81
CA ASP A 87 -0.59 8.41 2.90
C ASP A 87 -0.69 8.88 1.44
N ALA A 88 -1.80 9.52 1.06
CA ALA A 88 -1.97 10.12 -0.27
C ALA A 88 -0.92 11.20 -0.55
N ARG A 89 -0.64 12.07 0.44
CA ARG A 89 0.42 13.09 0.35
C ARG A 89 1.81 12.46 0.25
N TYR A 90 2.07 11.43 1.05
CA TYR A 90 3.33 10.68 0.97
C TYR A 90 3.53 10.05 -0.40
N THR A 91 2.49 9.39 -0.94
CA THR A 91 2.51 8.77 -2.27
C THR A 91 2.72 9.81 -3.37
N ALA A 92 1.95 10.90 -3.37
CA ALA A 92 2.14 12.04 -4.28
C ALA A 92 3.57 12.61 -4.19
N GLY A 93 4.20 12.51 -3.01
CA GLY A 93 5.60 12.83 -2.78
C GLY A 93 6.59 12.13 -3.71
N GLN A 94 6.21 11.00 -4.32
CA GLN A 94 7.05 10.21 -5.23
C GLN A 94 6.92 10.61 -6.71
N MET A 95 6.03 11.56 -7.03
CA MET A 95 5.93 12.17 -8.36
C MET A 95 7.10 13.13 -8.61
N SER A 96 7.45 13.32 -9.87
CA SER A 96 8.41 14.37 -10.27
C SER A 96 7.70 15.69 -10.60
N ASP A 97 8.41 16.82 -10.39
CA ASP A 97 8.10 18.16 -10.94
C ASP A 97 6.94 18.96 -10.29
N LEU A 98 6.64 20.14 -10.86
CA LEU A 98 5.71 21.18 -10.37
C LEU A 98 4.27 20.69 -10.11
N ASP A 99 3.82 19.66 -10.84
CA ASP A 99 2.49 19.06 -10.68
C ASP A 99 2.33 18.41 -9.29
N LYS A 100 3.42 17.91 -8.69
CA LYS A 100 3.44 17.37 -7.33
C LYS A 100 2.99 18.41 -6.31
N THR A 101 3.56 19.62 -6.35
CA THR A 101 3.29 20.66 -5.34
C THR A 101 1.84 21.13 -5.41
N LYS A 102 1.32 21.34 -6.63
CA LYS A 102 -0.07 21.72 -6.86
C LYS A 102 -1.03 20.62 -6.41
N TYR A 103 -0.72 19.36 -6.71
CA TYR A 103 -1.53 18.21 -6.34
C TYR A 103 -1.53 17.96 -4.81
N ILE A 104 -0.37 17.99 -4.16
CA ILE A 104 -0.27 17.88 -2.69
C ILE A 104 -1.06 19.00 -1.99
N SER A 105 -1.00 20.24 -2.52
CA SER A 105 -1.78 21.36 -1.99
C SER A 105 -3.30 21.12 -2.14
N ALA A 106 -3.73 20.52 -3.24
CA ALA A 106 -5.14 20.14 -3.44
C ALA A 106 -5.57 19.04 -2.46
N LEU A 107 -4.73 18.02 -2.22
CA LEU A 107 -4.98 16.98 -1.23
C LEU A 107 -5.11 17.56 0.19
N PHE A 108 -4.27 18.54 0.53
CA PHE A 108 -4.33 19.22 1.83
C PHE A 108 -5.65 19.98 2.03
N LYS A 109 -6.08 20.74 1.00
CA LYS A 109 -7.39 21.43 1.03
C LYS A 109 -8.56 20.46 1.13
N LYS A 110 -8.52 19.34 0.39
CA LYS A 110 -9.53 18.28 0.48
C LYS A 110 -9.62 17.68 1.89
N GLY A 111 -8.48 17.40 2.52
CA GLY A 111 -8.44 16.89 3.90
C GLY A 111 -9.02 17.87 4.92
N ILE A 112 -8.71 19.16 4.81
CA ILE A 112 -9.27 20.22 5.68
C ILE A 112 -10.79 20.34 5.52
N ASN A 113 -11.28 20.24 4.28
CA ASN A 113 -12.69 20.40 3.95
C ASN A 113 -13.52 19.11 4.10
N ALA A 114 -12.90 17.98 4.47
CA ALA A 114 -13.62 16.74 4.71
C ALA A 114 -14.67 16.92 5.83
N PRO A 115 -15.86 16.29 5.75
CA PRO A 115 -16.90 16.39 6.76
C PRO A 115 -16.38 16.11 8.17
N LYS A 116 -16.91 16.80 9.18
CA LYS A 116 -16.45 16.66 10.59
C LYS A 116 -16.57 15.21 11.09
N ALA A 117 -17.63 14.49 10.69
CA ALA A 117 -17.82 13.07 10.97
C ALA A 117 -16.77 12.16 10.30
N ASP A 118 -16.19 12.57 9.17
CA ASP A 118 -15.12 11.84 8.49
C ASP A 118 -13.73 12.23 9.02
N ARG A 119 -13.56 13.45 9.55
CA ARG A 119 -12.42 13.80 10.42
C ARG A 119 -12.47 13.06 11.77
N GLU A 120 -13.66 12.78 12.29
CA GLU A 120 -13.89 12.09 13.56
C GLU A 120 -14.03 10.57 13.43
N ARG A 121 -14.31 10.01 12.24
CA ARG A 121 -14.20 8.56 11.93
C ARG A 121 -12.80 7.99 12.17
N TYR A 122 -11.80 8.87 12.32
CA TYR A 122 -10.42 8.55 12.62
C TYR A 122 -9.96 9.03 14.01
N LYS A 123 -10.85 9.58 14.86
CA LYS A 123 -10.48 10.03 16.23
C LYS A 123 -10.29 8.87 17.21
N ASP A 124 -11.00 7.76 17.02
CA ASP A 124 -10.84 6.62 17.92
C ASP A 124 -9.80 5.66 17.34
N THR A 125 -8.57 5.76 17.83
CA THR A 125 -7.45 4.86 17.53
C THR A 125 -7.88 3.38 17.59
N ASP A 126 -8.87 3.06 18.44
CA ASP A 126 -9.55 1.78 18.58
C ASP A 126 -10.21 1.29 17.26
N THR A 127 -10.96 2.16 16.58
CA THR A 127 -11.65 1.85 15.31
C THR A 127 -10.64 1.60 14.19
N LEU A 128 -9.55 2.37 14.16
CA LEU A 128 -8.50 2.23 13.16
C LEU A 128 -7.70 0.93 13.36
N ILE A 129 -7.43 0.57 14.62
CA ILE A 129 -6.80 -0.70 14.96
C ILE A 129 -7.71 -1.87 14.58
N LYS A 130 -9.00 -1.83 14.93
CA LYS A 130 -9.97 -2.87 14.55
C LYS A 130 -10.06 -3.06 13.04
N LYS A 131 -10.08 -1.96 12.28
CA LYS A 131 -10.04 -1.98 10.82
C LYS A 131 -8.74 -2.61 10.31
N TYR A 132 -7.58 -2.20 10.82
CA TYR A 132 -6.31 -2.81 10.40
C TYR A 132 -6.19 -4.28 10.81
N LEU A 133 -6.74 -4.69 11.95
CA LEU A 133 -6.77 -6.09 12.37
C LEU A 133 -7.68 -6.95 11.50
N SER A 134 -8.90 -6.48 11.17
CA SER A 134 -9.80 -7.17 10.24
C SER A 134 -9.23 -7.26 8.83
N MET A 135 -8.33 -6.33 8.48
CA MET A 135 -7.59 -6.31 7.21
C MET A 135 -6.25 -7.08 7.27
N GLY A 136 -5.92 -7.76 8.38
CA GLY A 136 -4.67 -8.52 8.53
C GLY A 136 -3.39 -7.66 8.60
N MET A 137 -3.53 -6.34 8.74
CA MET A 137 -2.48 -5.34 8.73
C MET A 137 -1.85 -5.15 10.13
N PHE A 138 -1.41 -6.25 10.73
CA PHE A 138 -0.96 -6.31 12.12
C PHE A 138 0.18 -5.35 12.46
N LYS A 139 1.13 -5.12 11.54
CA LYS A 139 2.24 -4.18 11.77
C LYS A 139 1.76 -2.73 11.87
N ARG A 140 0.78 -2.35 11.04
CA ARG A 140 0.21 -0.99 11.06
C ARG A 140 -0.68 -0.81 12.28
N ALA A 141 -1.55 -1.78 12.58
CA ALA A 141 -2.33 -1.83 13.82
C ALA A 141 -1.43 -1.68 15.06
N LEU A 142 -0.32 -2.41 15.10
CA LEU A 142 0.64 -2.34 16.20
C LEU A 142 1.31 -0.96 16.30
N LYS A 143 1.70 -0.35 15.17
CA LYS A 143 2.37 0.95 15.14
C LYS A 143 1.50 2.04 15.77
N ILE A 144 0.21 2.07 15.43
CA ILE A 144 -0.74 3.06 15.95
C ILE A 144 -1.26 2.71 17.36
N SER A 145 -1.23 1.44 17.77
CA SER A 145 -1.62 1.02 19.13
C SER A 145 -0.71 1.56 20.23
N LYS A 146 0.45 2.11 19.89
CA LYS A 146 1.37 2.74 20.84
C LYS A 146 0.79 4.02 21.45
N ASP A 147 -0.14 4.65 20.75
CA ASP A 147 -0.79 5.89 21.18
C ASP A 147 -2.05 5.63 22.03
N LEU A 148 -2.39 4.35 22.28
CA LEU A 148 -3.47 3.95 23.19
C LEU A 148 -3.00 3.87 24.64
N PRO A 149 -3.90 4.12 25.61
CA PRO A 149 -3.69 3.76 27.00
C PRO A 149 -3.32 2.28 27.15
N GLU A 150 -2.42 1.98 28.07
CA GLU A 150 -1.82 0.66 28.25
C GLU A 150 -2.87 -0.45 28.39
N TYR A 151 -3.94 -0.23 29.16
CA TYR A 151 -5.03 -1.19 29.34
C TYR A 151 -5.75 -1.57 28.02
N LYS A 152 -5.93 -0.62 27.09
CA LYS A 152 -6.51 -0.90 25.76
C LYS A 152 -5.52 -1.62 24.87
N ARG A 153 -4.25 -1.21 24.92
CA ARG A 153 -3.17 -1.84 24.16
C ARG A 153 -3.00 -3.33 24.52
N THR A 154 -3.13 -3.68 25.80
CA THR A 154 -3.03 -5.07 26.28
C THR A 154 -4.18 -5.94 25.75
N ALA A 155 -5.40 -5.41 25.69
CA ALA A 155 -6.56 -6.08 25.09
C ALA A 155 -6.37 -6.34 23.58
N TYR A 156 -5.71 -5.42 22.88
CA TYR A 156 -5.36 -5.62 21.46
C TYR A 156 -4.28 -6.66 21.23
N LEU A 157 -3.19 -6.59 22.00
CA LEU A 157 -2.07 -7.52 21.88
C LEU A 157 -2.49 -8.96 22.18
N THR A 158 -3.46 -9.14 23.08
CA THR A 158 -4.04 -10.45 23.42
C THR A 158 -4.97 -10.99 22.32
N SER A 159 -5.65 -10.13 21.54
CA SER A 159 -6.49 -10.53 20.39
C SER A 159 -5.71 -10.97 19.14
N LEU A 160 -4.39 -10.74 19.09
CA LEU A 160 -3.54 -11.14 17.96
C LEU A 160 -3.31 -12.66 17.91
N PRO A 161 -3.32 -13.29 16.72
CA PRO A 161 -2.95 -14.70 16.57
C PRO A 161 -1.52 -14.97 17.07
N ALA A 162 -1.33 -16.13 17.72
CA ALA A 162 -0.12 -16.46 18.50
C ALA A 162 1.19 -16.35 17.69
N GLU A 163 1.18 -16.68 16.41
CA GLU A 163 2.34 -16.57 15.50
C GLU A 163 2.88 -15.13 15.35
N LYS A 164 2.03 -14.13 15.56
CA LYS A 164 2.40 -12.69 15.50
C LYS A 164 2.82 -12.14 16.87
N LYS A 165 2.52 -12.85 17.97
CA LYS A 165 2.96 -12.51 19.34
C LYS A 165 4.43 -12.86 19.56
N VAL A 166 4.88 -13.99 19.00
CA VAL A 166 6.24 -14.55 19.21
C VAL A 166 7.36 -13.69 18.62
N LYS A 167 7.13 -12.98 17.50
CA LYS A 167 8.16 -12.10 16.91
C LYS A 167 8.51 -10.87 17.76
N ASN A 168 7.67 -10.46 18.71
CA ASN A 168 7.93 -9.27 19.53
C ASN A 168 8.47 -9.59 20.94
N GLN A 169 8.48 -10.86 21.36
CA GLN A 169 9.14 -11.26 22.60
C GLN A 169 10.64 -11.50 22.41
N LYS A 170 11.09 -11.89 21.21
CA LYS A 170 12.51 -12.09 20.89
C LYS A 170 13.32 -10.79 20.79
N ASP A 171 12.71 -9.67 20.39
CA ASP A 171 13.42 -8.38 20.28
C ASP A 171 13.54 -7.63 21.63
N LYS A 172 13.12 -8.23 22.74
CA LYS A 172 13.21 -7.66 24.10
C LYS A 172 14.04 -8.49 25.08
N SER A 173 14.64 -9.60 24.64
CA SER A 173 15.46 -10.47 25.50
C SER A 173 16.97 -10.29 25.33
N ASP A 174 17.44 -9.47 24.38
CA ASP A 174 18.86 -9.28 24.11
C ASP A 174 19.26 -7.79 24.32
N SER A 175 19.14 -7.31 25.55
CA SER A 175 19.73 -6.05 26.02
C SER A 175 20.37 -6.26 27.38
#